data_AF-A0A5N6XXW4-F1
#
_entry.id   AF-A0A5N6XXW4-F1
#
_cell.length_a   1.000
_cell.length_b   1.000
_cell.length_c   1.000
_cell.angle_alpha   90.00
_cell.angle_beta   90.00
_cell.angle_gamma   90.00
#
_symmetry.space_group_name_H-M   'P 1'
#
loop_
_entity.id
_entity.type
_entity.pdbx_description
1 polymer ?
#
loop_
_entity_poly.entity_id
_entity_poly.type
_entity_poly.pdbx_seq_one_letter_code
_entity_poly.pdbx_strand_id
1 'polypeptide(L)'
;MIPPTASGADQPANTTLVSFDGIAMFLYPDPSALTAMLSHPYYIDVVEKDEETFIDKSAYGDGMVATYVGNNVEVVDEGSSVWVGDAATAEKYQKLFESYI
;
A
#
# COMPACT_ATOMS: atom_id res chain seq x y z
N MET A 1 24.01 3.94 6.95
CA MET A 1 22.97 3.54 5.99
C MET A 1 21.92 4.64 6.00
N ILE A 2 21.56 5.21 4.85
CA ILE A 2 20.60 6.33 4.78
C ILE A 2 19.24 5.73 4.41
N PRO A 3 18.21 5.87 5.27
CA PRO A 3 16.94 5.15 5.15
C PRO A 3 16.09 5.67 3.99
N PRO A 4 15.09 4.92 3.51
CA PRO A 4 14.20 5.37 2.46
C PRO A 4 12.89 5.84 3.10
N THR A 5 12.98 7.07 3.61
CA THR A 5 11.87 7.94 4.05
C THR A 5 11.28 7.60 5.44
N ALA A 6 11.52 8.46 6.42
CA ALA A 6 10.83 8.41 7.71
C ALA A 6 9.35 8.79 7.53
N SER A 7 8.47 8.22 8.36
CA SER A 7 7.04 8.57 8.38
C SER A 7 6.84 10.09 8.48
N GLY A 8 6.09 10.68 7.55
CA GLY A 8 5.82 12.12 7.47
C GLY A 8 6.89 12.98 6.77
N ALA A 9 7.88 12.38 6.11
CA ALA A 9 8.85 13.12 5.30
C ALA A 9 8.33 13.36 3.87
N ASP A 10 8.38 14.62 3.42
CA ASP A 10 7.92 15.05 2.09
C ASP A 10 8.93 14.74 0.97
N GLN A 11 10.14 14.27 1.31
CA GLN A 11 11.21 13.95 0.37
C GLN A 11 11.85 12.60 0.72
N PRO A 12 12.29 11.83 -0.29
CA PRO A 12 12.95 10.56 -0.04
C PRO A 12 14.26 10.81 0.71
N ALA A 13 14.50 10.06 1.79
CA ALA A 13 15.72 10.23 2.55
C ALA A 13 16.97 9.75 1.79
N ASN A 14 16.81 9.03 0.67
CA ASN A 14 17.87 8.70 -0.28
C ASN A 14 17.30 8.60 -1.71
N THR A 15 18.02 9.10 -2.71
CA THR A 15 17.70 8.94 -4.15
C THR A 15 18.41 7.75 -4.80
N THR A 16 19.24 7.04 -4.04
CA THR A 16 19.89 5.80 -4.48
C THR A 16 18.85 4.68 -4.49
N LEU A 17 18.75 3.99 -5.63
CA LEU A 17 17.91 2.80 -5.75
C LEU A 17 18.37 1.72 -4.78
N VAL A 18 17.42 1.11 -4.08
CA VAL A 18 17.62 0.00 -3.16
C VAL A 18 16.92 -1.23 -3.70
N SER A 19 17.57 -2.39 -3.59
CA SER A 19 16.95 -3.67 -3.88
C SER A 19 15.90 -4.00 -2.82
N PHE A 20 14.79 -4.60 -3.24
CA PHE A 20 13.73 -5.10 -2.38
C PHE A 20 13.21 -6.42 -2.92
N ASP A 21 12.69 -7.28 -2.03
CA ASP A 21 12.27 -8.63 -2.39
C ASP A 21 10.78 -8.72 -2.79
N GLY A 22 9.98 -7.70 -2.45
CA GLY A 22 8.56 -7.67 -2.79
C GLY A 22 7.87 -6.32 -2.53
N ILE A 23 6.61 -6.23 -2.95
CA ILE A 23 5.73 -5.08 -2.73
C ILE A 23 4.44 -5.60 -2.10
N ALA A 24 4.06 -5.04 -0.95
CA ALA A 24 2.74 -5.21 -0.36
C ALA A 24 1.86 -4.00 -0.73
N MET A 25 0.64 -4.25 -1.21
CA MET A 25 -0.30 -3.20 -1.59
C MET A 25 -1.65 -3.46 -0.92
N PHE A 26 -2.15 -2.44 -0.20
CA PHE A 26 -3.46 -2.47 0.44
C PHE A 26 -4.35 -1.42 -0.21
N LEU A 27 -5.51 -1.86 -0.71
CA LEU A 27 -6.57 -0.97 -1.16
C LEU A 27 -7.67 -0.97 -0.10
N TYR A 28 -7.98 0.21 0.43
CA TYR A 28 -8.96 0.39 1.50
C TYR A 28 -9.75 1.68 1.28
N PRO A 29 -11.02 1.75 1.73
CA PRO A 29 -11.89 2.90 1.48
C PRO A 29 -11.42 4.17 2.20
N ASP A 30 -10.87 4.02 3.41
CA ASP A 30 -10.31 5.11 4.20
C ASP A 30 -9.29 4.60 5.24
N PRO A 31 -8.42 5.46 5.81
CA PRO A 31 -7.37 5.03 6.74
C PRO A 31 -7.84 4.28 7.99
N SER A 32 -9.09 4.44 8.41
CA SER A 32 -9.64 3.70 9.56
C SER A 32 -9.82 2.21 9.24
N ALA A 33 -10.14 1.87 7.99
CA ALA A 33 -10.25 0.48 7.55
C ALA A 33 -8.89 -0.25 7.60
N LEU A 34 -7.80 0.43 7.23
CA LEU A 34 -6.45 -0.12 7.39
C LEU A 34 -6.15 -0.38 8.87
N THR A 35 -6.42 0.60 9.73
CA THR A 35 -6.23 0.47 11.19
C THR A 35 -7.04 -0.69 11.77
N ALA A 36 -8.30 -0.83 11.34
CA ALA A 36 -9.18 -1.90 11.80
C ALA A 36 -8.68 -3.28 11.34
N MET A 37 -8.21 -3.39 10.10
CA MET A 37 -7.62 -4.63 9.57
C MET A 37 -6.36 -5.03 10.34
N LEU A 38 -5.44 -4.09 10.56
CA LEU A 38 -4.19 -4.33 11.32
C LEU A 38 -4.45 -4.69 12.79
N SER A 39 -5.58 -4.25 13.35
CA SER A 39 -6.00 -4.57 14.72
C SER A 39 -6.85 -5.86 14.82
N HIS A 40 -7.19 -6.48 13.70
CA HIS A 40 -8.08 -7.64 13.69
C HIS A 40 -7.32 -8.89 14.19
N PRO A 41 -7.92 -9.74 15.04
CA PRO A 41 -7.23 -10.92 15.59
C PRO A 41 -6.64 -11.84 14.52
N TYR A 42 -7.34 -12.03 13.40
CA TYR A 42 -6.80 -12.80 12.27
C TYR A 42 -5.51 -12.21 11.69
N TYR A 43 -5.38 -10.89 11.62
CA TYR A 43 -4.14 -10.28 11.16
C TYR A 43 -3.02 -10.56 12.15
N ILE A 44 -3.23 -10.29 13.44
CA ILE A 44 -2.22 -10.44 14.50
C ILE A 44 -1.80 -11.90 14.66
N ASP A 45 -2.76 -12.83 14.70
CA ASP A 45 -2.51 -14.22 15.08
C ASP A 45 -2.05 -15.08 13.89
N VAL A 46 -2.30 -14.64 12.65
CA VAL A 46 -2.00 -15.42 11.43
C VAL A 46 -1.12 -14.64 10.48
N VAL A 47 -1.61 -13.50 9.96
CA VAL A 47 -0.93 -12.77 8.88
C VAL A 47 0.42 -12.20 9.34
N GLU A 48 0.43 -11.49 10.47
CA GLU A 48 1.65 -10.87 11.02
C GLU A 48 2.70 -11.93 11.36
N LYS A 49 2.28 -13.07 11.91
CA LYS A 49 3.16 -14.20 12.22
C LYS A 49 3.79 -14.82 10.97
N ASP A 50 3.02 -14.94 9.89
CA ASP A 50 3.56 -15.39 8.61
C ASP A 50 4.51 -14.34 8.02
N GLU A 51 4.15 -13.05 8.07
CA GLU A 51 4.99 -11.95 7.60
C GLU A 51 6.36 -11.89 8.29
N GLU A 52 6.45 -12.18 9.59
CA GLU A 52 7.71 -12.28 10.35
C GLU A 52 8.69 -13.31 9.74
N THR A 53 8.20 -14.27 8.95
CA THR A 53 9.04 -15.26 8.26
C THR A 53 9.58 -14.75 6.92
N PHE A 54 8.86 -13.84 6.25
CA PHE A 54 9.18 -13.37 4.90
C PHE A 54 9.81 -11.97 4.88
N ILE A 55 9.55 -11.17 5.90
CA ILE A 55 10.01 -9.80 6.04
C ILE A 55 10.96 -9.76 7.24
N ASP A 56 12.15 -9.18 7.06
CA ASP A 56 13.03 -8.89 8.18
C ASP A 56 12.46 -7.75 9.01
N LYS A 57 11.49 -8.07 9.89
CA LYS A 57 10.87 -7.13 10.83
C LYS A 57 11.87 -6.56 11.83
N SER A 58 13.07 -7.13 11.96
CA SER A 58 14.13 -6.60 12.81
C SER A 58 14.98 -5.52 12.13
N ALA A 59 14.88 -5.41 10.80
CA ALA A 59 15.50 -4.33 10.06
C ALA A 59 14.83 -2.98 10.35
N TYR A 60 15.56 -1.90 10.06
CA TYR A 60 15.02 -0.55 10.20
C TYR A 60 13.74 -0.37 9.36
N GLY A 61 12.71 0.24 9.95
CA GLY A 61 11.41 0.42 9.30
C GLY A 61 10.61 -0.88 9.16
N ASP A 62 10.84 -1.86 10.05
CA ASP A 62 10.22 -3.18 10.07
C ASP A 62 10.37 -3.96 8.74
N GLY A 63 11.50 -3.74 8.06
CA GLY A 63 11.80 -4.33 6.76
C GLY A 63 11.17 -3.60 5.56
N MET A 64 10.35 -2.56 5.80
CA MET A 64 9.83 -1.71 4.74
C MET A 64 10.88 -0.69 4.31
N VAL A 65 11.31 -0.81 3.06
CA VAL A 65 12.22 0.17 2.47
C VAL A 65 11.48 1.43 2.04
N ALA A 66 10.24 1.38 1.56
CA ALA A 66 9.51 2.58 1.18
C ALA A 66 8.00 2.40 1.34
N THR A 67 7.30 3.49 1.68
CA THR A 67 5.85 3.50 1.81
C THR A 67 5.27 4.68 1.04
N TYR A 68 4.23 4.42 0.26
CA TYR A 68 3.42 5.43 -0.40
C TYR A 68 1.96 5.27 0.00
N VAL A 69 1.31 6.37 0.38
CA VAL A 69 -0.12 6.41 0.69
C VAL A 69 -0.75 7.45 -0.22
N GLY A 70 -1.73 7.03 -1.01
CA GLY A 70 -2.39 7.89 -1.98
C GLY A 70 -3.59 7.22 -2.62
N ASN A 71 -4.21 7.93 -3.54
CA ASN A 71 -5.33 7.38 -4.30
C ASN A 71 -4.81 6.35 -5.32
N ASN A 72 -5.49 5.22 -5.42
CA ASN A 72 -5.24 4.26 -6.49
C ASN A 72 -5.76 4.79 -7.83
N VAL A 73 -4.95 4.70 -8.87
CA VAL A 73 -5.33 5.02 -10.26
C VAL A 73 -4.98 3.82 -11.12
N GLU A 74 -5.98 3.16 -11.68
CA GLU A 74 -5.83 1.83 -12.28
C GLU A 74 -5.12 1.83 -13.64
N VAL A 75 -5.29 2.88 -14.43
CA VAL A 75 -4.72 2.98 -15.79
C VAL A 75 -4.03 4.32 -15.96
N VAL A 76 -2.69 4.28 -16.00
CA VAL A 76 -1.85 5.47 -16.14
C VAL A 76 -0.94 5.40 -17.37
N ASP A 77 -0.76 6.54 -18.03
CA ASP A 77 0.29 6.79 -19.03
C ASP A 77 1.01 8.08 -18.65
N GLU A 78 2.34 8.05 -18.62
CA GLU A 78 3.19 9.18 -18.18
C GLU A 78 2.73 9.87 -16.86
N GLY A 79 2.23 9.08 -15.90
CA GLY A 79 1.76 9.58 -14.60
C GLY A 79 0.38 10.25 -14.62
N SER A 80 -0.31 10.22 -15.76
CA SER A 80 -1.67 10.72 -15.91
C SER A 80 -2.65 9.57 -16.05
N SER A 81 -3.82 9.67 -15.43
CA SER A 81 -4.92 8.73 -15.69
C SER A 81 -5.31 8.79 -17.17
N VAL A 82 -5.29 7.64 -17.84
CA VAL A 82 -5.73 7.50 -19.25
C VAL A 82 -7.02 6.70 -19.38
N TRP A 83 -7.79 6.61 -18.30
CA TRP A 83 -9.12 6.02 -18.36
C TRP A 83 -9.99 6.75 -19.41
N VAL A 84 -10.42 6.02 -20.44
CA VAL A 84 -11.25 6.53 -21.54
C VAL A 84 -12.74 6.21 -21.38
N GLY A 85 -13.14 5.49 -20.33
CA GLY A 85 -14.54 5.19 -20.05
C GLY A 85 -15.29 6.39 -19.45
N ASP A 86 -16.62 6.35 -19.50
CA ASP A 86 -17.42 7.40 -18.85
C ASP A 86 -17.50 7.22 -17.32
N ALA A 87 -17.91 8.29 -16.63
CA ALA A 87 -18.06 8.29 -15.17
C ALA A 87 -19.08 7.25 -14.68
N ALA A 88 -20.13 6.98 -15.46
CA ALA A 88 -21.15 5.97 -15.12
C ALA A 88 -20.56 4.55 -15.12
N THR A 89 -19.64 4.27 -16.04
CA THR A 89 -18.92 2.99 -16.14
C THR A 89 -17.97 2.82 -14.97
N ALA A 90 -17.21 3.87 -14.62
CA ALA A 90 -16.35 3.85 -13.44
C ALA A 90 -17.18 3.62 -12.15
N GLU A 91 -18.28 4.35 -11.96
CA GLU A 91 -19.16 4.21 -10.80
C GLU A 91 -19.79 2.82 -10.72
N LYS A 92 -20.20 2.23 -11.85
CA LYS A 92 -20.74 0.88 -11.91
C LYS A 92 -19.75 -0.16 -11.40
N TYR A 93 -18.50 -0.11 -11.85
CA TYR A 93 -17.48 -1.06 -11.42
C TYR A 93 -17.06 -0.83 -9.97
N GLN A 94 -16.97 0.42 -9.52
CA GLN A 94 -16.73 0.75 -8.12
C GLN A 94 -17.82 0.15 -7.20
N LYS A 95 -19.10 0.34 -7.54
CA LYS A 95 -20.22 -0.27 -6.77
C LYS A 95 -20.18 -1.80 -6.77
N LEU A 96 -19.77 -2.41 -7.88
CA LEU A 96 -19.61 -3.86 -7.95
C LEU A 96 -18.49 -4.33 -7.01
N PHE A 97 -17.35 -3.64 -7.00
CA PHE A 97 -16.23 -3.92 -6.10
C PHE A 97 -16.65 -3.80 -4.63
N GLU A 98 -17.32 -2.70 -4.26
CA GLU A 98 -17.84 -2.45 -2.91
C GLU A 98 -18.85 -3.52 -2.45
N SER A 99 -19.55 -4.19 -3.36
CA SER A 99 -20.49 -5.26 -2.99
C SER A 99 -19.83 -6.55 -2.52
N TYR A 100 -18.53 -6.71 -2.76
CA TYR A 100 -17.75 -7.87 -2.29
C TYR A 100 -17.11 -7.63 -0.92
N ILE A 101 -17.20 -6.41 -0.38
CA ILE A 101 -16.69 -6.01 0.94
C ILE A 101 -17.85 -6.00 1.94
#